data_AF-A0A927JZ88-F1
#
_entry.id   AF-A0A927JZ88-F1
#
_cell.length_a   1.000
_cell.length_b   1.000
_cell.length_c   1.000
_cell.angle_alpha   90.00
_cell.angle_beta   90.00
_cell.angle_gamma   90.00
#
_symmetry.space_group_name_H-M   'P 1'
#
loop_
_entity.id
_entity.type
_entity.pdbx_description
1 polymer ?
#
loop_
_entity_poly.entity_id
_entity_poly.type
_entity_poly.pdbx_seq_one_letter_code
_entity_poly.pdbx_strand_id
1 'polypeptide(L)'
;MEIYAGPTVSERNKVLLFTTREHDAVSWGDVRDIRNTEWHLYLVHWDEEHGLLYINSSNNSSMHEDLHKAVDGDDTAIFKRELVFRSLHNVNRLDLTKLGLSDVINDRLRFSLHVGPDITDTLPEAMRTNKRKSNLFAHGYEDGVRVMVGCSQKGRVWSMMTAEDLASWVEWCHAVGAKLRDDTIPTQDVFANVILPVEISERPALIPPLIDWPEELLKRAEDAITITIDRESVLFFDVELQVLDFTTDTPIRFRVVTPNKIADYIVRFAPDGLSYEPQGAFAADITIGRTTRSLGDWFHREPPAIRFDNGGYLQGTELFVPPIGAARKPFGRDRIVEWDWAGVDLAKDPQRVEKRPYSTQQRVIDRLLATTTEDEFPIIFDDDDAGEAADIGCIAISNGRLVIHLYHCKFAGSPNAGARVDDPYAVCGQAQRNTQWRSAVPELFKHLRRREDGRRVKLAAAGINHV
;
A
#
# COMPACT_ATOMS: atom_id res chain seq x y z
N MET A 1 10.57 -36.43 20.21
CA MET A 1 9.74 -36.09 19.04
C MET A 1 9.17 -37.36 18.43
N GLU A 2 7.85 -37.46 18.37
CA GLU A 2 7.12 -38.56 17.71
C GLU A 2 6.32 -37.98 16.53
N ILE A 3 6.24 -38.68 15.40
CA ILE A 3 5.32 -38.28 14.31
C ILE A 3 3.90 -38.62 14.76
N TYR A 4 3.06 -37.59 14.91
CA TYR A 4 1.67 -37.72 15.31
C TYR A 4 0.74 -37.97 14.12
N ALA A 5 0.98 -37.27 13.00
CA ALA A 5 0.19 -37.39 11.78
C ALA A 5 1.05 -37.24 10.52
N GLY A 6 0.70 -37.96 9.46
CA GLY A 6 1.52 -38.08 8.24
C GLY A 6 2.65 -39.12 8.39
N PRO A 7 3.68 -39.09 7.51
CA PRO A 7 3.88 -38.13 6.43
C PRO A 7 2.91 -38.31 5.26
N THR A 8 2.37 -37.20 4.75
CA THR A 8 1.57 -37.15 3.52
C THR A 8 2.39 -36.46 2.44
N VAL A 9 2.45 -37.05 1.24
CA VAL A 9 3.23 -36.52 0.12
C VAL A 9 2.31 -36.25 -1.06
N SER A 10 2.39 -35.04 -1.60
CA SER A 10 1.87 -34.71 -2.94
C SER A 10 3.01 -34.85 -3.94
N GLU A 11 3.03 -35.94 -4.71
CA GLU A 11 4.07 -36.16 -5.73
C GLU A 11 3.97 -35.14 -6.88
N ARG A 12 2.76 -34.67 -7.19
CA ARG A 12 2.51 -33.68 -8.23
C ARG A 12 3.09 -32.31 -7.86
N ASN A 13 2.91 -31.89 -6.61
CA ASN A 13 3.35 -30.57 -6.15
C ASN A 13 4.69 -30.64 -5.40
N LYS A 14 5.28 -31.84 -5.25
CA LYS A 14 6.51 -32.10 -4.49
C LYS A 14 6.45 -31.52 -3.07
N VAL A 15 5.32 -31.72 -2.39
CA VAL A 15 5.10 -31.23 -1.03
C VAL A 15 4.98 -32.41 -0.06
N LEU A 16 5.73 -32.38 1.02
CA LEU A 16 5.63 -33.27 2.17
C LEU A 16 5.06 -32.51 3.36
N LEU A 17 4.05 -33.10 4.01
CA LEU A 17 3.37 -32.57 5.18
C LEU A 17 3.34 -33.61 6.29
N PHE A 18 3.71 -33.24 7.51
CA PHE A 18 3.54 -34.07 8.70
C PHE A 18 3.41 -33.22 9.96
N THR A 19 2.92 -33.82 11.03
CA THR A 19 2.81 -33.21 12.35
C THR A 19 3.55 -34.05 13.36
N THR A 20 4.39 -33.45 14.18
CA THR A 20 5.03 -34.11 15.32
C THR A 20 4.34 -33.73 16.62
N ARG A 21 4.50 -34.58 17.63
CA ARG A 21 4.11 -34.31 19.02
C ARG A 21 5.34 -34.44 19.91
N GLU A 22 5.53 -33.44 20.75
CA GLU A 22 6.64 -33.33 21.70
C GLU A 22 6.10 -33.15 23.12
N HIS A 23 6.82 -33.68 24.09
CA HIS A 23 6.47 -33.61 25.50
C HIS A 23 7.64 -33.02 26.27
N ASP A 24 7.47 -31.82 26.78
CA ASP A 24 8.49 -31.08 27.53
C ASP A 24 8.11 -30.91 28.99
N ALA A 25 9.11 -30.69 29.84
CA ALA A 25 8.87 -30.24 31.21
C ALA A 25 8.22 -28.85 31.20
N VAL A 26 7.41 -28.55 32.20
CA VAL A 26 6.83 -27.20 32.33
C VAL A 26 7.91 -26.17 32.65
N SER A 27 7.86 -25.01 31.99
CA SER A 27 8.91 -23.98 32.07
C SER A 27 9.01 -23.28 33.43
N TRP A 28 7.98 -23.37 34.27
CA TRP A 28 7.86 -22.65 35.54
C TRP A 28 8.15 -23.51 36.79
N GLY A 29 8.51 -24.78 36.64
CA GLY A 29 8.83 -25.63 37.79
C GLY A 29 9.28 -27.04 37.42
N ASP A 30 10.00 -27.68 38.34
CA ASP A 30 10.40 -29.08 38.22
C ASP A 30 9.30 -30.00 38.78
N VAL A 31 8.25 -30.21 37.97
CA VAL A 31 7.09 -31.03 38.34
C VAL A 31 7.10 -32.29 37.49
N ARG A 32 7.21 -33.47 38.11
CA ARG A 32 7.32 -34.75 37.39
C ARG A 32 6.04 -35.19 36.68
N ASP A 33 4.88 -34.78 37.20
CA ASP A 33 3.57 -35.27 36.75
C ASP A 33 2.88 -34.34 35.72
N ILE A 34 3.43 -33.16 35.46
CA ILE A 34 2.87 -32.19 34.51
C ILE A 34 3.87 -31.99 33.38
N ARG A 35 3.42 -32.24 32.15
CA ARG A 35 4.21 -32.03 30.93
C ARG A 35 3.49 -31.08 30.00
N ASN A 36 4.25 -30.20 29.37
CA ASN A 36 3.78 -29.45 28.23
C ASN A 36 3.71 -30.40 27.02
N THR A 37 2.65 -30.33 26.23
CA THR A 37 2.54 -31.10 24.99
C THR A 37 2.41 -30.11 23.85
N GLU A 38 3.37 -30.12 22.95
CA GLU A 38 3.39 -29.25 21.77
C GLU A 38 3.23 -30.08 20.51
N TRP A 39 2.48 -29.54 19.56
CA TRP A 39 2.31 -30.11 18.24
C TRP A 39 2.97 -29.19 17.22
N HIS A 40 3.86 -29.75 16.41
CA HIS A 40 4.56 -28.99 15.39
C HIS A 40 4.17 -29.47 13.99
N LEU A 41 3.73 -28.52 13.16
CA LEU A 41 3.44 -28.75 11.75
C LEU A 41 4.74 -28.58 10.96
N TYR A 42 5.02 -29.51 10.05
CA TYR A 42 6.14 -29.45 9.11
C TYR A 42 5.63 -29.51 7.68
N LEU A 43 6.09 -28.55 6.88
CA LEU A 43 5.88 -28.47 5.44
C LEU A 43 7.24 -28.45 4.76
N VAL A 44 7.41 -29.34 3.79
CA VAL A 44 8.63 -29.45 3.00
C VAL A 44 8.26 -29.39 1.53
N HIS A 45 8.90 -28.52 0.76
CA HIS A 45 8.67 -28.40 -0.68
C HIS A 45 9.99 -28.45 -1.45
N TRP A 46 10.05 -29.31 -2.47
CA TRP A 46 11.18 -29.38 -3.40
C TRP A 46 10.84 -28.66 -4.69
N ASP A 47 11.60 -27.59 -4.96
CA ASP A 47 11.53 -26.79 -6.18
C ASP A 47 12.60 -27.30 -7.15
N GLU A 48 12.17 -28.12 -8.12
CA GLU A 48 13.03 -28.73 -9.14
C GLU A 48 13.65 -27.69 -10.08
N GLU A 49 12.93 -26.59 -10.36
CA GLU A 49 13.36 -25.56 -11.30
C GLU A 49 14.57 -24.80 -10.77
N HIS A 50 14.53 -24.43 -9.48
CA HIS A 50 15.61 -23.69 -8.83
C HIS A 50 16.60 -24.61 -8.09
N GLY A 51 16.26 -25.89 -7.91
CA GLY A 51 17.03 -26.85 -7.12
C GLY A 51 17.12 -26.42 -5.66
N LEU A 52 15.98 -26.11 -5.05
CA LEU A 52 15.89 -25.61 -3.68
C LEU A 52 14.90 -26.44 -2.86
N LEU A 53 15.30 -26.79 -1.63
CA LEU A 53 14.44 -27.42 -0.64
C LEU A 53 13.98 -26.38 0.39
N TYR A 54 12.68 -26.17 0.49
CA TYR A 54 12.06 -25.30 1.48
C TYR A 54 11.52 -26.12 2.65
N ILE A 55 11.81 -25.68 3.86
CA ILE A 55 11.27 -26.28 5.09
C ILE A 55 10.62 -25.17 5.90
N ASN A 56 9.31 -25.30 6.14
CA ASN A 56 8.55 -24.47 7.06
C ASN A 56 8.08 -25.35 8.21
N SER A 57 8.27 -24.91 9.44
CA SER A 57 7.65 -25.58 10.58
C SER A 57 7.25 -24.60 11.67
N SER A 58 6.26 -24.97 12.49
CA SER A 58 5.93 -24.20 13.69
C SER A 58 6.99 -24.35 14.80
N ASN A 59 7.91 -25.32 14.71
CA ASN A 59 9.08 -25.43 15.57
C ASN A 59 10.22 -24.53 15.05
N ASN A 60 10.23 -23.27 15.51
CA ASN A 60 11.22 -22.28 15.10
C ASN A 60 12.58 -22.40 15.81
N SER A 61 12.79 -23.40 16.67
CA SER A 61 14.01 -23.51 17.48
C SER A 61 15.22 -24.07 16.73
N SER A 62 15.01 -24.86 15.67
CA SER A 62 16.07 -25.54 14.92
C SER A 62 16.17 -25.05 13.46
N MET A 63 17.26 -25.41 12.77
CA MET A 63 17.41 -25.21 11.31
C MET A 63 17.02 -26.46 10.52
N HIS A 64 16.39 -27.44 11.18
CA HIS A 64 15.93 -28.68 10.55
C HIS A 64 17.05 -29.44 9.80
N GLU A 65 18.24 -29.52 10.41
CA GLU A 65 19.41 -30.15 9.79
C GLU A 65 19.20 -31.63 9.48
N ASP A 66 18.68 -32.39 10.45
CA ASP A 66 18.43 -33.82 10.26
C ASP A 66 17.30 -34.08 9.25
N LEU A 67 16.33 -33.16 9.16
CA LEU A 67 15.21 -33.29 8.23
C LEU A 67 15.65 -33.08 6.78
N HIS A 68 16.44 -32.03 6.48
CA HIS A 68 16.88 -31.86 5.08
C HIS A 68 17.81 -32.99 4.65
N LYS A 69 18.70 -33.49 5.54
CA LYS A 69 19.55 -34.65 5.23
C LYS A 69 18.75 -35.91 4.95
N ALA A 70 17.66 -36.12 5.67
CA ALA A 70 16.77 -37.25 5.43
C ALA A 70 16.03 -37.16 4.08
N VAL A 71 15.83 -35.95 3.55
CA VAL A 71 15.07 -35.70 2.30
C VAL A 71 15.98 -35.59 1.06
N ASP A 72 17.09 -34.86 1.17
CA ASP A 72 17.98 -34.45 0.07
C ASP A 72 19.42 -35.02 0.23
N GLY A 73 19.70 -35.71 1.34
CA GLY A 73 21.01 -36.32 1.60
C GLY A 73 22.05 -35.34 2.16
N ASP A 74 23.28 -35.82 2.29
CA ASP A 74 24.37 -35.09 2.94
C ASP A 74 25.06 -34.04 2.04
N ASP A 75 24.83 -34.07 0.72
CA ASP A 75 25.49 -33.18 -0.25
C ASP A 75 24.68 -31.90 -0.53
N THR A 76 24.24 -31.25 0.56
CA THR A 76 23.30 -30.14 0.48
C THR A 76 23.79 -28.98 1.33
N ALA A 77 23.62 -27.76 0.81
CA ALA A 77 24.10 -26.56 1.46
C ALA A 77 22.95 -25.59 1.70
N ILE A 78 22.75 -25.20 2.97
CA ILE A 78 21.81 -24.15 3.33
C ILE A 78 22.19 -22.86 2.62
N PHE A 79 21.23 -22.28 1.90
CA PHE A 79 21.35 -20.97 1.30
C PHE A 79 21.51 -19.91 2.40
N LYS A 80 22.67 -19.25 2.50
CA LYS A 80 23.05 -18.45 3.69
C LYS A 80 23.87 -17.20 3.34
N ARG A 81 24.11 -16.36 4.35
CA ARG A 81 24.91 -15.12 4.30
C ARG A 81 24.26 -14.05 3.40
N GLU A 82 25.06 -13.29 2.67
CA GLU A 82 24.60 -12.16 1.87
C GLU A 82 23.61 -12.57 0.78
N LEU A 83 23.73 -13.79 0.25
CA LEU A 83 22.86 -14.27 -0.82
C LEU A 83 21.38 -14.30 -0.39
N VAL A 84 21.09 -14.55 0.89
CA VAL A 84 19.70 -14.58 1.41
C VAL A 84 19.02 -13.21 1.24
N PHE A 85 19.79 -12.12 1.24
CA PHE A 85 19.25 -10.77 1.07
C PHE A 85 18.75 -10.52 -0.35
N ARG A 86 19.05 -11.37 -1.33
CA ARG A 86 18.40 -11.32 -2.66
C ARG A 86 16.88 -11.49 -2.57
N SER A 87 16.36 -12.13 -1.51
CA SER A 87 14.92 -12.20 -1.26
C SER A 87 14.21 -10.84 -1.17
N LEU A 88 14.96 -9.77 -0.85
CA LEU A 88 14.48 -8.38 -0.79
C LEU A 88 14.58 -7.66 -2.15
N HIS A 89 15.14 -8.30 -3.17
CA HIS A 89 15.25 -7.70 -4.51
C HIS A 89 13.87 -7.43 -5.11
N ASN A 90 13.79 -6.35 -5.90
CA ASN A 90 12.58 -5.84 -6.56
C ASN A 90 11.44 -5.43 -5.60
N VAL A 91 11.69 -5.42 -4.29
CA VAL A 91 10.78 -4.81 -3.32
C VAL A 91 11.03 -3.30 -3.34
N ASN A 92 10.14 -2.58 -4.00
CA ASN A 92 10.18 -1.13 -4.13
C ASN A 92 9.64 -0.45 -2.88
N ARG A 93 10.11 0.77 -2.60
CA ARG A 93 9.74 1.55 -1.40
C ARG A 93 9.95 0.72 -0.12
N LEU A 94 11.14 0.11 -0.01
CA LEU A 94 11.49 -0.77 1.09
C LEU A 94 11.62 0.05 2.38
N ASP A 95 10.80 -0.26 3.38
CA ASP A 95 10.83 0.32 4.72
C ASP A 95 11.30 -0.76 5.72
N LEU A 96 12.40 -0.47 6.42
CA LEU A 96 13.12 -1.39 7.29
C LEU A 96 12.72 -1.21 8.76
N THR A 97 11.89 -2.14 9.24
CA THR A 97 11.33 -2.13 10.61
C THR A 97 12.13 -2.95 11.61
N LYS A 98 13.00 -3.87 11.14
CA LYS A 98 14.02 -4.56 11.96
C LYS A 98 15.34 -4.70 11.20
N LEU A 99 16.43 -4.30 11.84
CA LEU A 99 17.80 -4.54 11.36
C LEU A 99 18.65 -5.07 12.51
N GLY A 100 19.12 -6.31 12.35
CA GLY A 100 20.19 -6.85 13.17
C GLY A 100 21.54 -6.62 12.51
N LEU A 101 22.49 -6.02 13.22
CA LEU A 101 23.88 -5.88 12.81
C LEU A 101 24.80 -6.66 13.73
N SER A 102 25.85 -7.25 13.16
CA SER A 102 26.94 -7.88 13.91
C SER A 102 28.26 -7.19 13.62
N ASP A 103 29.07 -6.93 14.63
CA ASP A 103 30.36 -6.25 14.46
C ASP A 103 31.46 -7.25 14.07
N VAL A 104 32.23 -6.91 13.04
CA VAL A 104 33.31 -7.77 12.51
C VAL A 104 34.63 -7.55 13.27
N ILE A 105 34.79 -6.40 13.95
CA ILE A 105 36.06 -5.96 14.56
C ILE A 105 35.94 -5.78 16.07
N ASN A 106 34.79 -5.36 16.58
CA ASN A 106 34.59 -5.07 18.00
C ASN A 106 34.13 -6.28 18.80
N ASP A 107 35.03 -6.80 19.65
CA ASP A 107 34.73 -7.93 20.53
C ASP A 107 33.80 -7.61 21.71
N ARG A 108 33.57 -6.32 22.03
CA ARG A 108 32.71 -5.90 23.15
C ARG A 108 31.24 -5.70 22.77
N LEU A 109 30.95 -5.40 21.50
CA LEU A 109 29.58 -5.19 21.02
C LEU A 109 29.34 -6.00 19.73
N ARG A 110 29.18 -7.32 19.90
CA ARG A 110 29.11 -8.29 18.80
C ARG A 110 27.80 -8.27 18.02
N PHE A 111 26.72 -7.77 18.61
CA PHE A 111 25.39 -7.73 18.00
C PHE A 111 24.60 -6.51 18.49
N SER A 112 23.93 -5.83 17.56
CA SER A 112 22.91 -4.82 17.86
C SER A 112 21.64 -5.14 17.06
N LEU A 113 20.48 -5.07 17.72
CA LEU A 113 19.19 -5.14 17.07
C LEU A 113 18.55 -3.76 17.16
N HIS A 114 18.24 -3.21 16.00
CA HIS A 114 17.50 -1.98 15.89
C HIS A 114 16.06 -2.36 15.53
N VAL A 115 15.10 -1.74 16.22
CA VAL A 115 13.65 -1.92 16.04
C VAL A 115 13.02 -0.54 16.09
N GLY A 116 12.27 -0.19 15.05
CA GLY A 116 11.65 1.12 14.91
C GLY A 116 10.62 1.12 13.77
N PRO A 117 9.75 2.12 13.69
CA PRO A 117 8.87 2.31 12.55
C PRO A 117 9.70 2.46 11.26
N ASP A 118 10.82 3.17 11.34
CA ASP A 118 11.94 3.11 10.41
C ASP A 118 13.26 3.16 11.21
N ILE A 119 14.18 2.24 10.94
CA ILE A 119 15.47 2.13 11.65
C ILE A 119 16.58 2.88 10.94
N THR A 120 16.41 3.19 9.66
CA THR A 120 17.52 3.56 8.80
C THR A 120 18.08 4.95 9.07
N ASP A 121 17.28 5.81 9.71
CA ASP A 121 17.66 7.10 10.29
C ASP A 121 18.56 6.97 11.52
N THR A 122 18.47 5.85 12.25
CA THR A 122 19.23 5.63 13.49
C THR A 122 20.61 4.99 13.26
N LEU A 123 21.02 4.83 12.00
CA LEU A 123 22.29 4.19 11.64
C LEU A 123 23.26 5.21 11.06
N PRO A 124 24.05 5.91 11.93
CA PRO A 124 25.18 6.71 11.50
C PRO A 124 26.04 5.94 10.49
N GLU A 125 26.65 6.64 9.55
CA GLU A 125 27.53 6.04 8.53
C GLU A 125 28.64 5.17 9.17
N ALA A 126 29.11 5.55 10.35
CA ALA A 126 30.05 4.79 11.18
C ALA A 126 29.53 3.41 11.65
N MET A 127 28.20 3.21 11.75
CA MET A 127 27.56 1.93 12.05
C MET A 127 27.26 1.10 10.78
N ARG A 128 27.48 1.64 9.58
CA ARG A 128 27.42 0.90 8.31
C ARG A 128 28.78 0.28 7.96
N THR A 129 29.87 0.91 8.38
CA THR A 129 31.25 0.44 8.17
C THR A 129 31.62 -0.70 9.14
N ASN A 130 32.25 -1.77 8.65
CA ASN A 130 32.71 -2.93 9.43
C ASN A 130 31.62 -3.73 10.20
N LYS A 131 30.35 -3.60 9.80
CA LYS A 131 29.24 -4.41 10.32
C LYS A 131 28.74 -5.40 9.27
N ARG A 132 28.28 -6.56 9.73
CA ARG A 132 27.64 -7.60 8.91
C ARG A 132 26.15 -7.67 9.21
N LYS A 133 25.32 -7.62 8.17
CA LYS A 133 23.86 -7.81 8.24
C LYS A 133 23.56 -9.19 8.83
N SER A 134 22.69 -9.25 9.83
CA SER A 134 22.32 -10.51 10.47
C SER A 134 20.88 -10.92 10.19
N ASN A 135 19.91 -10.04 10.47
CA ASN A 135 18.49 -10.25 10.18
C ASN A 135 17.89 -8.93 9.65
N LEU A 136 17.04 -9.01 8.64
CA LEU A 136 16.29 -7.90 8.08
C LEU A 136 14.81 -8.25 8.15
N PHE A 137 13.98 -7.27 8.46
CA PHE A 137 12.54 -7.34 8.23
C PHE A 137 12.07 -6.01 7.67
N ALA A 138 11.40 -6.08 6.53
CA ALA A 138 10.95 -4.92 5.80
C ALA A 138 9.56 -5.13 5.22
N HIS A 139 8.90 -4.03 4.94
CA HIS A 139 7.71 -4.01 4.10
C HIS A 139 7.94 -3.11 2.89
N GLY A 140 7.20 -3.34 1.82
CA GLY A 140 7.34 -2.58 0.58
C GLY A 140 6.34 -3.07 -0.46
N TYR A 141 6.66 -2.84 -1.73
CA TYR A 141 5.78 -3.18 -2.84
C TYR A 141 6.51 -3.94 -3.96
N GLU A 142 5.97 -5.09 -4.35
CA GLU A 142 6.41 -5.86 -5.51
C GLU A 142 5.24 -5.97 -6.50
N ASP A 143 5.47 -5.61 -7.76
CA ASP A 143 4.43 -5.54 -8.81
C ASP A 143 3.17 -4.74 -8.42
N GLY A 144 3.33 -3.79 -7.50
CA GLY A 144 2.26 -2.96 -6.95
C GLY A 144 1.39 -3.64 -5.89
N VAL A 145 1.80 -4.81 -5.40
CA VAL A 145 1.20 -5.50 -4.25
C VAL A 145 2.08 -5.27 -3.03
N ARG A 146 1.46 -4.98 -1.88
CA ARG A 146 2.19 -4.82 -0.61
C ARG A 146 2.76 -6.18 -0.19
N VAL A 147 4.06 -6.20 0.10
CA VAL A 147 4.76 -7.40 0.57
C VAL A 147 5.46 -7.13 1.89
N MET A 148 5.56 -8.17 2.72
CA MET A 148 6.36 -8.17 3.94
C MET A 148 7.40 -9.27 3.82
N VAL A 149 8.68 -8.91 3.89
CA VAL A 149 9.78 -9.84 3.68
C VAL A 149 10.77 -9.72 4.82
N GLY A 150 11.03 -10.85 5.46
CA GLY A 150 12.07 -11.00 6.44
C GLY A 150 13.08 -12.02 5.99
N CYS A 151 14.34 -11.79 6.31
CA CYS A 151 15.40 -12.74 6.05
C CYS A 151 16.51 -12.68 7.10
N SER A 152 17.20 -13.81 7.25
CA SER A 152 18.33 -13.99 8.15
C SER A 152 19.53 -14.50 7.39
N GLN A 153 20.72 -14.01 7.73
CA GLN A 153 21.98 -14.55 7.24
C GLN A 153 22.16 -16.06 7.50
N LYS A 154 21.36 -16.64 8.42
CA LYS A 154 21.36 -18.08 8.71
C LYS A 154 20.58 -18.91 7.67
N GLY A 155 19.92 -18.28 6.70
CA GLY A 155 19.17 -18.96 5.65
C GLY A 155 17.67 -19.05 5.87
N ARG A 156 17.13 -18.32 6.85
CA ARG A 156 15.67 -18.20 7.02
C ARG A 156 15.16 -17.04 6.18
N VAL A 157 14.06 -17.27 5.47
CA VAL A 157 13.24 -16.24 4.82
C VAL A 157 11.81 -16.43 5.33
N TRP A 158 11.12 -15.34 5.65
CA TRP A 158 9.76 -15.39 6.15
C TRP A 158 8.93 -14.20 5.66
N SER A 159 7.62 -14.37 5.71
CA SER A 159 6.65 -13.29 5.52
C SER A 159 5.66 -13.29 6.67
N MET A 160 5.13 -12.11 7.00
CA MET A 160 3.99 -11.99 7.92
C MET A 160 2.65 -12.11 7.19
N MET A 161 2.68 -12.29 5.86
CA MET A 161 1.48 -12.59 5.08
C MET A 161 1.05 -14.04 5.34
N THR A 162 -0.26 -14.25 5.43
CA THR A 162 -0.84 -15.59 5.58
C THR A 162 -1.03 -16.20 4.20
N ALA A 163 -0.48 -17.39 3.97
CA ALA A 163 -0.83 -18.19 2.80
C ALA A 163 -2.27 -18.71 2.97
N GLU A 164 -3.10 -18.54 1.94
CA GLU A 164 -4.50 -18.98 1.97
C GLU A 164 -4.60 -20.51 1.92
N ASP A 165 -3.64 -21.15 1.26
CA ASP A 165 -3.54 -22.60 1.08
C ASP A 165 -2.09 -23.06 0.84
N LEU A 166 -1.90 -24.35 0.57
CA LEU A 166 -0.57 -24.91 0.27
C LEU A 166 -0.04 -24.49 -1.11
N ALA A 167 -0.91 -24.20 -2.08
CA ALA A 167 -0.49 -23.83 -3.43
C ALA A 167 0.12 -22.43 -3.42
N SER A 168 -0.54 -21.47 -2.77
CA SER A 168 -0.03 -20.12 -2.56
C SER A 168 1.30 -20.10 -1.78
N TRP A 169 1.49 -21.02 -0.82
CA TRP A 169 2.80 -21.18 -0.16
C TRP A 169 3.89 -21.68 -1.12
N VAL A 170 3.58 -22.65 -1.98
CA VAL A 170 4.52 -23.16 -3.00
C VAL A 170 4.89 -22.08 -4.02
N GLU A 171 3.91 -21.32 -4.51
CA GLU A 171 4.15 -20.19 -5.42
C GLU A 171 5.05 -19.13 -4.79
N TRP A 172 4.84 -18.83 -3.50
CA TRP A 172 5.71 -17.94 -2.75
C TRP A 172 7.15 -18.49 -2.63
N CYS A 173 7.31 -19.79 -2.39
CA CYS A 173 8.62 -20.44 -2.41
C CYS A 173 9.32 -20.24 -3.76
N HIS A 174 8.63 -20.47 -4.89
CA HIS A 174 9.22 -20.29 -6.23
C HIS A 174 9.62 -18.84 -6.50
N ALA A 175 8.76 -17.88 -6.14
CA ALA A 175 9.05 -16.45 -6.28
C ALA A 175 10.29 -16.03 -5.48
N VAL A 176 10.45 -16.55 -4.25
CA VAL A 176 11.66 -16.32 -3.45
C VAL A 176 12.87 -17.05 -4.08
N GLY A 177 12.70 -18.29 -4.53
CA GLY A 177 13.74 -19.11 -5.14
C GLY A 177 14.38 -18.48 -6.36
N ALA A 178 13.56 -17.93 -7.25
CA ALA A 178 13.99 -17.19 -8.42
C ALA A 178 14.94 -16.04 -8.05
N LYS A 179 14.59 -15.26 -7.02
CA LYS A 179 15.46 -14.17 -6.52
C LYS A 179 16.74 -14.71 -5.88
N LEU A 180 16.65 -15.77 -5.09
CA LEU A 180 17.84 -16.32 -4.41
C LEU A 180 18.86 -16.85 -5.43
N ARG A 181 18.39 -17.51 -6.49
CA ARG A 181 19.25 -18.15 -7.51
C ARG A 181 19.72 -17.22 -8.62
N ASP A 182 19.16 -16.02 -8.74
CA ASP A 182 19.62 -15.05 -9.72
C ASP A 182 20.95 -14.41 -9.27
N ASP A 183 22.04 -14.87 -9.90
CA ASP A 183 23.39 -14.38 -9.63
C ASP A 183 23.66 -12.97 -10.16
N THR A 184 22.77 -12.42 -10.98
CA THR A 184 22.85 -11.04 -11.44
C THR A 184 22.39 -10.04 -10.38
N ILE A 185 21.69 -10.49 -9.34
CA ILE A 185 21.21 -9.62 -8.25
C ILE A 185 22.37 -9.29 -7.28
N PRO A 186 22.79 -8.02 -7.21
CA PRO A 186 23.80 -7.57 -6.27
C PRO A 186 23.23 -7.55 -4.84
N THR A 187 23.97 -8.14 -3.90
CA THR A 187 23.58 -8.12 -2.47
C THR A 187 23.99 -6.82 -1.77
N GLN A 188 24.80 -6.00 -2.44
CA GLN A 188 25.27 -4.70 -1.97
C GLN A 188 24.16 -3.63 -2.06
N ASP A 189 23.19 -3.79 -2.98
CA ASP A 189 22.16 -2.81 -3.32
C ASP A 189 20.82 -2.98 -2.57
N VAL A 190 20.73 -3.89 -1.61
CA VAL A 190 19.50 -4.07 -0.82
C VAL A 190 19.10 -2.77 -0.09
N PHE A 191 20.07 -1.88 0.17
CA PHE A 191 19.84 -0.55 0.73
C PHE A 191 19.73 0.59 -0.31
N ALA A 192 20.08 0.35 -1.59
CA ALA A 192 20.09 1.40 -2.62
C ALA A 192 18.68 1.91 -2.97
N ASN A 193 17.66 1.06 -2.78
CA ASN A 193 16.25 1.37 -3.02
C ASN A 193 15.44 1.65 -1.75
N VAL A 194 16.12 1.77 -0.60
CA VAL A 194 15.48 2.13 0.66
C VAL A 194 15.17 3.63 0.66
N ILE A 195 13.96 3.97 1.06
CA ILE A 195 13.55 5.37 1.22
C ILE A 195 13.84 5.74 2.67
N LEU A 196 14.76 6.70 2.86
CA LEU A 196 15.06 7.25 4.18
C LEU A 196 14.15 8.47 4.41
N PRO A 197 13.41 8.54 5.53
CA PRO A 197 12.75 9.75 5.95
C PRO A 197 13.80 10.83 6.23
N VAL A 198 13.48 12.06 5.83
CA VAL A 198 14.24 13.24 6.20
C VAL A 198 13.36 14.08 7.10
N GLU A 199 13.78 14.28 8.34
CA GLU A 199 13.09 15.18 9.24
C GLU A 199 13.20 16.62 8.71
N ILE A 200 12.05 17.26 8.52
CA ILE A 200 11.95 18.63 8.01
C ILE A 200 11.18 19.51 8.97
N SER A 201 11.67 20.74 9.13
CA SER A 201 11.01 21.82 9.89
C SER A 201 10.52 22.96 8.99
N GLU A 202 10.77 22.86 7.69
CA GLU A 202 10.39 23.84 6.67
C GLU A 202 9.70 23.13 5.49
N ARG A 203 8.85 23.87 4.77
CA ARG A 203 8.16 23.35 3.57
C ARG A 203 9.18 22.91 2.52
N PRO A 204 9.12 21.68 1.98
CA PRO A 204 9.97 21.28 0.88
C PRO A 204 9.60 22.05 -0.39
N ALA A 205 10.59 22.42 -1.21
CA ALA A 205 10.41 23.09 -2.50
C ALA A 205 9.92 22.12 -3.60
N LEU A 206 8.84 21.40 -3.32
CA LEU A 206 8.23 20.39 -4.17
C LEU A 206 6.75 20.74 -4.39
N ILE A 207 6.21 20.36 -5.55
CA ILE A 207 4.78 20.57 -5.85
C ILE A 207 4.00 19.45 -5.17
N PRO A 208 2.88 19.73 -4.46
CA PRO A 208 2.02 18.70 -3.87
C PRO A 208 0.78 18.41 -4.73
N PRO A 209 0.76 17.44 -5.66
CA PRO A 209 -0.45 17.10 -6.41
C PRO A 209 -1.58 16.50 -5.58
N LEU A 210 -1.26 15.89 -4.43
CA LEU A 210 -2.21 15.14 -3.62
C LEU A 210 -1.95 15.32 -2.13
N ILE A 211 -3.02 15.50 -1.38
CA ILE A 211 -3.09 15.23 0.05
C ILE A 211 -4.11 14.13 0.27
N ASP A 212 -3.76 13.14 1.09
CA ASP A 212 -4.60 11.98 1.35
C ASP A 212 -4.81 11.77 2.85
N TRP A 213 -5.89 11.08 3.18
CA TRP A 213 -6.22 10.75 4.55
C TRP A 213 -5.14 9.86 5.19
N PRO A 214 -4.96 9.91 6.52
CA PRO A 214 -4.04 9.01 7.22
C PRO A 214 -4.35 7.54 6.90
N GLU A 215 -3.32 6.71 6.69
CA GLU A 215 -3.51 5.27 6.38
C GLU A 215 -4.35 4.57 7.46
N GLU A 216 -4.16 4.93 8.72
CA GLU A 216 -4.92 4.41 9.85
C GLU A 216 -6.40 4.81 9.83
N LEU A 217 -6.76 5.88 9.14
CA LEU A 217 -8.15 6.28 8.92
C LEU A 217 -8.76 5.47 7.77
N LEU A 218 -8.01 5.28 6.68
CA LEU A 218 -8.42 4.51 5.51
C LEU A 218 -8.66 3.02 5.80
N LYS A 219 -8.00 2.47 6.83
CA LYS A 219 -8.22 1.08 7.30
C LYS A 219 -9.51 0.90 8.10
N ARG A 220 -10.15 1.98 8.55
CA ARG A 220 -11.38 1.91 9.36
C ARG A 220 -12.59 1.79 8.45
N ALA A 221 -13.67 1.24 8.99
CA ALA A 221 -14.94 1.22 8.26
C ALA A 221 -15.42 2.67 8.04
N GLU A 222 -15.71 3.04 6.79
CA GLU A 222 -16.07 4.41 6.41
C GLU A 222 -17.36 4.90 7.10
N ASP A 223 -18.26 3.98 7.45
CA ASP A 223 -19.52 4.25 8.17
C ASP A 223 -19.30 4.50 9.68
N ALA A 224 -18.12 4.22 10.20
CA ALA A 224 -17.72 4.54 11.57
C ALA A 224 -17.13 5.95 11.72
N ILE A 225 -16.93 6.66 10.60
CA ILE A 225 -16.30 7.99 10.54
C ILE A 225 -17.31 8.99 9.99
N THR A 226 -17.45 10.12 10.67
CA THR A 226 -18.30 11.23 10.24
C THR A 226 -17.48 12.51 10.23
N ILE A 227 -17.61 13.30 9.17
CA ILE A 227 -17.04 14.64 9.07
C ILE A 227 -18.17 15.65 9.19
N THR A 228 -17.99 16.67 10.03
CA THR A 228 -18.98 17.72 10.26
C THR A 228 -18.41 19.08 9.88
N ILE A 229 -19.09 19.82 9.01
CA ILE A 229 -18.77 21.21 8.67
C ILE A 229 -20.04 22.03 8.85
N ASP A 230 -20.00 23.09 9.66
CA ASP A 230 -21.15 24.00 9.87
C ASP A 230 -22.45 23.26 10.27
N ARG A 231 -22.34 22.35 11.26
CA ARG A 231 -23.42 21.49 11.77
C ARG A 231 -23.98 20.48 10.76
N GLU A 232 -23.42 20.41 9.55
CA GLU A 232 -23.77 19.42 8.57
C GLU A 232 -22.80 18.25 8.66
N SER A 233 -23.32 17.07 8.99
CA SER A 233 -22.55 15.85 9.16
C SER A 233 -22.75 14.92 7.96
N VAL A 234 -21.64 14.44 7.41
CA VAL A 234 -21.62 13.47 6.31
C VAL A 234 -20.71 12.30 6.65
N LEU A 235 -20.99 11.15 6.04
CA LEU A 235 -20.18 9.95 6.20
C LEU A 235 -18.87 10.11 5.44
N PHE A 236 -17.83 9.40 5.88
CA PHE A 236 -16.48 9.57 5.35
C PHE A 236 -16.34 9.32 3.85
N PHE A 237 -17.13 8.41 3.27
CA PHE A 237 -17.13 8.12 1.83
C PHE A 237 -17.70 9.25 0.95
N ASP A 238 -18.30 10.29 1.55
CA ASP A 238 -18.77 11.50 0.86
C ASP A 238 -17.77 12.67 1.01
N VAL A 239 -16.56 12.43 1.52
CA VAL A 239 -15.59 13.49 1.86
C VAL A 239 -14.29 13.34 1.09
N GLU A 240 -13.83 14.44 0.49
CA GLU A 240 -12.58 14.52 -0.25
C GLU A 240 -11.63 15.57 0.36
N LEU A 241 -10.32 15.31 0.28
CA LEU A 241 -9.29 16.32 0.46
C LEU A 241 -8.78 16.77 -0.92
N GLN A 242 -8.78 18.08 -1.18
CA GLN A 242 -8.32 18.66 -2.44
C GLN A 242 -7.19 19.66 -2.19
N VAL A 243 -6.10 19.58 -2.96
CA VAL A 243 -5.06 20.62 -2.94
C VAL A 243 -5.57 21.86 -3.68
N LEU A 244 -5.33 23.05 -3.14
CA LEU A 244 -5.80 24.31 -3.73
C LEU A 244 -4.78 24.96 -4.67
N ASP A 245 -3.48 24.76 -4.45
CA ASP A 245 -2.42 25.34 -5.28
C ASP A 245 -1.27 24.36 -5.52
N PHE A 246 -0.77 24.35 -6.75
CA PHE A 246 0.38 23.53 -7.17
C PHE A 246 1.67 24.36 -7.24
N THR A 247 2.08 24.92 -6.10
CA THR A 247 3.27 25.78 -5.98
C THR A 247 4.43 25.08 -5.31
N THR A 248 5.63 25.68 -5.35
CA THR A 248 6.81 25.20 -4.61
C THR A 248 7.16 26.08 -3.41
N ASP A 249 6.68 27.33 -3.37
CA ASP A 249 7.20 28.41 -2.52
C ASP A 249 6.16 29.12 -1.63
N THR A 250 4.87 28.97 -1.89
CA THR A 250 3.81 29.48 -0.99
C THR A 250 3.46 28.44 0.08
N PRO A 251 2.59 28.67 1.07
CA PRO A 251 2.12 27.60 1.98
C PRO A 251 1.28 26.52 1.28
N ILE A 252 1.25 25.27 1.79
CA ILE A 252 0.36 24.23 1.25
C ILE A 252 -1.04 24.58 1.75
N ARG A 253 -1.99 24.68 0.82
CA ARG A 253 -3.39 24.85 1.13
C ARG A 253 -4.19 23.67 0.60
N PHE A 254 -5.14 23.21 1.39
CA PHE A 254 -6.06 22.15 0.99
C PHE A 254 -7.48 22.47 1.44
N ARG A 255 -8.44 21.78 0.86
CA ARG A 255 -9.86 21.92 1.13
C ARG A 255 -10.45 20.57 1.48
N VAL A 256 -11.23 20.55 2.56
CA VAL A 256 -12.15 19.46 2.87
C VAL A 256 -13.44 19.73 2.10
N VAL A 257 -13.83 18.82 1.22
CA VAL A 257 -15.04 18.92 0.40
C VAL A 257 -16.03 17.88 0.88
N THR A 258 -17.23 18.33 1.23
CA THR A 258 -18.41 17.49 1.42
C THR A 258 -19.42 17.82 0.30
N PRO A 259 -20.53 17.06 0.16
CA PRO A 259 -21.51 17.32 -0.89
C PRO A 259 -22.09 18.75 -0.88
N ASN A 260 -22.22 19.38 0.30
CA ASN A 260 -22.85 20.71 0.41
C ASN A 260 -21.97 21.77 1.07
N LYS A 261 -20.82 21.41 1.67
CA LYS A 261 -19.96 22.32 2.42
C LYS A 261 -18.49 22.13 2.07
N ILE A 262 -17.72 23.19 2.32
CA ILE A 262 -16.28 23.18 2.18
C ILE A 262 -15.63 23.84 3.40
N ALA A 263 -14.42 23.39 3.75
CA ALA A 263 -13.57 24.05 4.73
C ALA A 263 -12.13 24.09 4.18
N ASP A 264 -11.56 25.29 4.09
CA ASP A 264 -10.19 25.49 3.60
C ASP A 264 -9.22 25.42 4.78
N TYR A 265 -8.02 24.92 4.52
CA TYR A 265 -6.97 24.74 5.51
C TYR A 265 -5.61 25.14 4.94
N ILE A 266 -4.71 25.56 5.84
CA ILE A 266 -3.30 25.82 5.55
C ILE A 266 -2.44 24.89 6.41
N VAL A 267 -1.38 24.34 5.82
CA VAL A 267 -0.35 23.58 6.54
C VAL A 267 0.74 24.56 6.97
N ARG A 268 1.03 24.63 8.28
CA ARG A 268 2.18 25.39 8.79
C ARG A 268 3.28 24.47 9.26
N PHE A 269 4.49 24.84 8.89
CA PHE A 269 5.72 24.18 9.33
C PHE A 269 6.30 24.97 10.49
N ALA A 270 6.61 24.29 11.58
CA ALA A 270 7.24 24.88 12.76
C ALA A 270 8.28 23.91 13.34
N PRO A 271 9.23 24.39 14.17
CA PRO A 271 10.25 23.53 14.78
C PRO A 271 9.70 22.41 15.67
N ASP A 272 8.48 22.57 16.20
CA ASP A 272 7.79 21.61 17.07
C ASP A 272 6.80 20.71 16.32
N GLY A 273 6.70 20.85 14.99
CA GLY A 273 5.90 19.99 14.13
C GLY A 273 5.06 20.75 13.10
N LEU A 274 4.07 20.05 12.55
CA LEU A 274 3.11 20.63 11.61
C LEU A 274 1.78 20.96 12.31
N SER A 275 1.18 22.08 11.92
CA SER A 275 -0.21 22.43 12.25
C SER A 275 -1.07 22.54 10.99
N TYR A 276 -2.35 22.22 11.15
CA TYR A 276 -3.35 22.25 10.09
C TYR A 276 -4.46 23.21 10.51
N GLU A 277 -4.38 24.44 10.02
CA GLU A 277 -5.20 25.53 10.51
C GLU A 277 -6.32 25.87 9.53
N PRO A 278 -7.58 25.99 9.98
CA PRO A 278 -8.66 26.39 9.10
C PRO A 278 -8.44 27.81 8.56
N GLN A 279 -8.88 28.03 7.34
CA GLN A 279 -8.87 29.30 6.63
C GLN A 279 -10.32 29.69 6.32
N GLY A 280 -10.74 30.87 6.77
CA GLY A 280 -12.10 31.36 6.56
C GLY A 280 -13.08 31.00 7.68
N ALA A 281 -14.36 30.92 7.34
CA ALA A 281 -15.45 30.89 8.32
C ALA A 281 -15.80 29.48 8.84
N PHE A 282 -15.41 28.43 8.11
CA PHE A 282 -15.78 27.05 8.44
C PHE A 282 -14.55 26.21 8.73
N ALA A 283 -14.70 25.31 9.69
CA ALA A 283 -13.76 24.26 10.02
C ALA A 283 -14.51 22.92 10.05
N ALA A 284 -13.77 21.84 9.80
CA ALA A 284 -14.25 20.47 9.90
C ALA A 284 -13.94 19.88 11.28
N ASP A 285 -14.89 19.14 11.82
CA ASP A 285 -14.72 18.21 12.93
C ASP A 285 -14.79 16.77 12.42
N ILE A 286 -14.03 15.88 13.04
CA ILE A 286 -14.06 14.43 12.78
C ILE A 286 -14.61 13.70 14.01
N THR A 287 -15.56 12.80 13.78
CA THR A 287 -16.17 11.96 14.80
C THR A 287 -15.93 10.49 14.49
N ILE A 288 -15.38 9.77 15.45
CA ILE A 288 -15.17 8.31 15.39
C ILE A 288 -15.65 7.68 16.68
N GLY A 289 -16.70 6.87 16.58
CA GLY A 289 -17.41 6.32 17.74
C GLY A 289 -17.97 7.44 18.64
N ARG A 290 -17.40 7.60 19.84
CA ARG A 290 -17.82 8.61 20.83
C ARG A 290 -16.90 9.82 20.90
N THR A 291 -15.82 9.82 20.11
CA THR A 291 -14.79 10.85 20.16
C THR A 291 -15.01 11.82 19.00
N THR A 292 -15.15 13.10 19.31
CA THR A 292 -15.18 14.19 18.33
C THR A 292 -14.00 15.12 18.59
N ARG A 293 -13.30 15.54 17.54
CA ARG A 293 -12.19 16.51 17.59
C ARG A 293 -12.23 17.41 16.36
N SER A 294 -11.60 18.58 16.46
CA SER A 294 -11.30 19.37 15.27
C SER A 294 -10.41 18.58 14.33
N LEU A 295 -10.58 18.76 13.01
CA LEU A 295 -9.76 18.08 12.03
C LEU A 295 -8.28 18.45 12.17
N GLY A 296 -7.98 19.69 12.55
CA GLY A 296 -6.61 20.14 12.80
C GLY A 296 -5.95 19.39 13.96
N ASP A 297 -6.67 19.23 15.09
CA ASP A 297 -6.19 18.44 16.23
C ASP A 297 -6.04 16.95 15.90
N TRP A 298 -6.89 16.43 15.01
CA TRP A 298 -6.80 15.05 14.54
C TRP A 298 -5.54 14.86 13.69
N PHE A 299 -5.34 15.71 12.69
CA PHE A 299 -4.17 15.66 11.80
C PHE A 299 -2.85 15.94 12.51
N HIS A 300 -2.86 16.66 13.63
CA HIS A 300 -1.67 16.76 14.47
C HIS A 300 -1.26 15.41 15.10
N ARG A 301 -2.21 14.51 15.36
CA ARG A 301 -1.97 13.19 15.99
C ARG A 301 -1.81 12.07 14.97
N GLU A 302 -2.64 12.08 13.94
CA GLU A 302 -2.61 11.15 12.81
C GLU A 302 -2.45 11.99 11.54
N PRO A 303 -1.20 12.31 11.13
CA PRO A 303 -0.95 13.21 10.01
C PRO A 303 -1.47 12.66 8.68
N PRO A 304 -2.06 13.52 7.83
CA PRO A 304 -2.34 13.17 6.44
C PRO A 304 -1.04 12.93 5.68
N ALA A 305 -1.14 12.23 4.55
CA ALA A 305 -0.02 12.02 3.65
C ALA A 305 -0.07 13.05 2.52
N ILE A 306 0.93 13.92 2.43
CA ILE A 306 1.08 14.89 1.33
C ILE A 306 2.04 14.29 0.31
N ARG A 307 1.58 13.97 -0.90
CA ARG A 307 2.43 13.42 -1.97
C ARG A 307 2.91 14.50 -2.91
N PHE A 308 4.16 14.38 -3.34
CA PHE A 308 4.83 15.35 -4.20
C PHE A 308 5.05 14.82 -5.62
N ASP A 309 5.29 15.75 -6.54
CA ASP A 309 5.54 15.52 -7.97
C ASP A 309 6.77 14.66 -8.29
N ASN A 310 7.75 14.63 -7.40
CA ASN A 310 8.91 13.72 -7.50
C ASN A 310 8.60 12.27 -7.05
N GLY A 311 7.37 11.98 -6.63
CA GLY A 311 6.93 10.68 -6.13
C GLY A 311 7.25 10.41 -4.65
N GLY A 312 7.83 11.39 -3.96
CA GLY A 312 7.98 11.41 -2.51
C GLY A 312 6.68 11.78 -1.79
N TYR A 313 6.68 11.67 -0.47
CA TYR A 313 5.56 12.09 0.36
C TYR A 313 6.02 12.54 1.73
N LEU A 314 5.23 13.41 2.37
CA LEU A 314 5.42 13.91 3.72
C LEU A 314 4.31 13.35 4.60
N GLN A 315 4.70 12.84 5.77
CA GLN A 315 3.78 12.46 6.84
C GLN A 315 4.30 13.03 8.16
N GLY A 316 3.56 13.94 8.77
CA GLY A 316 4.08 14.69 9.92
C GLY A 316 5.29 15.54 9.50
N THR A 317 6.41 15.38 10.20
CA THR A 317 7.69 16.04 9.88
C THR A 317 8.63 15.16 9.05
N GLU A 318 8.20 13.96 8.64
CA GLU A 318 9.05 13.00 7.93
C GLU A 318 8.80 13.07 6.42
N LEU A 319 9.81 13.50 5.67
CA LEU A 319 9.79 13.55 4.21
C LEU A 319 10.47 12.32 3.60
N PHE A 320 9.69 11.50 2.91
CA PHE A 320 10.15 10.29 2.24
C PHE A 320 10.41 10.58 0.75
N VAL A 321 11.68 10.60 0.33
CA VAL A 321 12.06 10.87 -1.06
C VAL A 321 12.58 9.59 -1.73
N PRO A 322 11.90 9.05 -2.76
CA PRO A 322 12.40 7.88 -3.46
C PRO A 322 13.71 8.20 -4.18
N PRO A 323 14.66 7.27 -4.26
CA PRO A 323 15.85 7.44 -5.09
C PRO A 323 15.43 7.62 -6.55
N ILE A 324 15.75 8.79 -7.12
CA ILE A 324 15.45 9.10 -8.53
C ILE A 324 16.45 8.34 -9.39
N GLY A 325 16.13 7.10 -9.73
CA GLY A 325 16.87 6.36 -10.74
C GLY A 325 16.67 7.00 -12.12
N ALA A 326 17.77 7.24 -12.84
CA ALA A 326 17.77 7.82 -14.20
C ALA A 326 16.94 7.04 -15.24
N ALA A 327 16.45 5.84 -14.89
CA ALA A 327 15.67 4.97 -15.76
C ALA A 327 14.15 5.05 -15.57
N ARG A 328 13.62 5.79 -14.58
CA ARG A 328 12.16 5.83 -14.34
C ARG A 328 11.45 6.66 -15.40
N LYS A 329 10.80 6.00 -16.36
CA LYS A 329 9.84 6.65 -17.26
C LYS A 329 8.52 6.88 -16.50
N PRO A 330 8.05 8.13 -16.33
CA PRO A 330 6.89 8.42 -15.49
C PRO A 330 5.59 7.83 -16.06
N PHE A 331 5.42 7.87 -17.39
CA PHE A 331 4.32 7.22 -18.10
C PHE A 331 4.72 6.94 -19.56
N GLY A 332 4.06 5.97 -20.19
CA GLY A 332 4.22 5.71 -21.62
C GLY A 332 3.56 6.82 -22.43
N ARG A 333 4.33 7.59 -23.21
CA ARG A 333 3.80 8.67 -24.06
C ARG A 333 2.86 8.15 -25.13
N ASP A 334 3.05 6.90 -25.55
CA ASP A 334 2.21 6.13 -26.46
C ASP A 334 0.81 5.85 -25.88
N ARG A 335 0.63 6.00 -24.57
CA ARG A 335 -0.68 5.84 -23.89
C ARG A 335 -1.47 7.16 -23.82
N ILE A 336 -0.90 8.27 -24.27
CA ILE A 336 -1.65 9.53 -24.39
C ILE A 336 -2.44 9.49 -25.69
N VAL A 337 -3.76 9.55 -25.57
CA VAL A 337 -4.67 9.51 -26.70
C VAL A 337 -5.39 10.86 -26.82
N GLU A 338 -5.36 11.44 -28.00
CA GLU A 338 -6.13 12.65 -28.32
C GLU A 338 -7.59 12.30 -28.58
N TRP A 339 -8.49 13.11 -28.02
CA TRP A 339 -9.94 12.94 -28.14
C TRP A 339 -10.54 14.17 -28.80
N ASP A 340 -11.58 13.97 -29.59
CA ASP A 340 -12.37 15.07 -30.12
C ASP A 340 -13.34 15.58 -29.05
N TRP A 341 -13.06 16.79 -28.57
CA TRP A 341 -13.82 17.52 -27.56
C TRP A 341 -14.80 18.53 -28.15
N ALA A 342 -15.09 18.48 -29.45
CA ALA A 342 -16.08 19.35 -30.08
C ALA A 342 -17.44 19.27 -29.36
N GLY A 343 -18.01 20.42 -29.01
CA GLY A 343 -19.29 20.52 -28.31
C GLY A 343 -19.22 20.35 -26.79
N VAL A 344 -18.04 20.09 -26.21
CA VAL A 344 -17.84 20.01 -24.76
C VAL A 344 -17.42 21.38 -24.20
N ASP A 345 -18.04 21.79 -23.09
CA ASP A 345 -17.65 23.00 -22.37
C ASP A 345 -16.48 22.67 -21.43
N LEU A 346 -15.24 22.91 -21.92
CA LEU A 346 -14.01 22.56 -21.19
C LEU A 346 -13.85 23.28 -19.85
N ALA A 347 -14.58 24.38 -19.61
CA ALA A 347 -14.45 25.19 -18.40
C ALA A 347 -15.52 24.91 -17.34
N LYS A 348 -16.45 23.97 -17.57
CA LYS A 348 -17.52 23.68 -16.61
C LYS A 348 -17.36 22.34 -15.89
N ASP A 349 -17.59 22.47 -14.58
CA ASP A 349 -17.72 21.44 -13.55
C ASP A 349 -18.86 20.44 -13.85
N PRO A 350 -18.88 19.24 -13.23
CA PRO A 350 -19.40 17.98 -13.78
C PRO A 350 -20.86 17.90 -14.24
N GLN A 351 -21.21 16.70 -14.72
CA GLN A 351 -22.52 16.31 -15.23
C GLN A 351 -23.66 16.70 -14.27
N ARG A 352 -23.42 16.56 -12.96
CA ARG A 352 -24.38 16.72 -11.85
C ARG A 352 -25.62 15.82 -12.05
N VAL A 353 -26.53 15.83 -11.07
CA VAL A 353 -27.81 15.08 -11.14
C VAL A 353 -28.61 15.36 -12.43
N GLU A 354 -28.39 16.53 -13.04
CA GLU A 354 -29.01 17.02 -14.28
C GLU A 354 -28.54 16.27 -15.54
N LYS A 355 -27.49 15.46 -15.47
CA LYS A 355 -26.88 14.74 -16.59
C LYS A 355 -26.55 15.65 -17.78
N ARG A 356 -25.82 16.74 -17.53
CA ARG A 356 -25.53 17.78 -18.54
C ARG A 356 -24.82 17.18 -19.77
N PRO A 357 -25.38 17.34 -21.00
CA PRO A 357 -24.88 16.66 -22.19
C PRO A 357 -23.53 17.19 -22.70
N TYR A 358 -23.13 18.38 -22.26
CA TYR A 358 -21.91 19.06 -22.72
C TYR A 358 -20.73 18.91 -21.73
N SER A 359 -20.83 18.02 -20.74
CA SER A 359 -19.76 17.80 -19.76
C SER A 359 -18.68 16.83 -20.28
N THR A 360 -17.48 16.96 -19.72
CA THR A 360 -16.37 16.04 -19.98
C THR A 360 -16.76 14.59 -19.63
N GLN A 361 -17.44 14.38 -18.51
CA GLN A 361 -17.90 13.08 -18.05
C GLN A 361 -18.89 12.44 -19.02
N GLN A 362 -19.93 13.17 -19.45
CA GLN A 362 -20.92 12.64 -20.40
C GLN A 362 -20.23 12.23 -21.71
N ARG A 363 -19.29 13.04 -22.20
CA ARG A 363 -18.52 12.73 -23.41
C ARG A 363 -17.75 11.41 -23.28
N VAL A 364 -17.21 11.13 -22.10
CA VAL A 364 -16.51 9.87 -21.79
C VAL A 364 -17.51 8.72 -21.73
N ILE A 365 -18.63 8.85 -21.02
CA ILE A 365 -19.69 7.85 -20.95
C ILE A 365 -20.21 7.49 -22.36
N ASP A 366 -20.57 8.49 -23.17
CA ASP A 366 -21.08 8.28 -24.53
C ASP A 366 -20.08 7.52 -25.40
N ARG A 367 -18.79 7.84 -25.25
CA ARG A 367 -17.73 7.14 -25.98
C ARG A 367 -17.59 5.71 -25.50
N LEU A 368 -17.60 5.47 -24.19
CA LEU A 368 -17.54 4.11 -23.64
C LEU A 368 -18.71 3.29 -24.17
N LEU A 369 -19.95 3.78 -24.03
CA LEU A 369 -21.14 3.12 -24.55
C LEU A 369 -21.10 2.87 -26.07
N ALA A 370 -20.44 3.74 -26.84
CA ALA A 370 -20.30 3.57 -28.29
C ALA A 370 -19.15 2.63 -28.72
N THR A 371 -18.14 2.42 -27.84
CA THR A 371 -16.90 1.71 -28.19
C THR A 371 -16.71 0.40 -27.43
N THR A 372 -17.48 0.16 -26.39
CA THR A 372 -17.48 -1.09 -25.61
C THR A 372 -18.78 -1.83 -25.79
N THR A 373 -18.72 -3.16 -25.80
CA THR A 373 -19.89 -4.04 -25.84
C THR A 373 -20.30 -4.51 -24.44
N GLU A 374 -21.55 -4.98 -24.28
CA GLU A 374 -22.03 -5.59 -23.02
C GLU A 374 -21.20 -6.82 -22.62
N ASP A 375 -20.63 -7.54 -23.60
CA ASP A 375 -19.73 -8.68 -23.35
C ASP A 375 -18.35 -8.23 -22.82
N GLU A 376 -17.87 -7.06 -23.23
CA GLU A 376 -16.58 -6.50 -22.80
C GLU A 376 -16.67 -5.81 -21.44
N PHE A 377 -17.67 -4.96 -21.24
CA PHE A 377 -17.92 -4.25 -19.99
C PHE A 377 -19.42 -4.28 -19.67
N PRO A 378 -19.91 -5.33 -18.99
CA PRO A 378 -21.32 -5.46 -18.64
C PRO A 378 -21.80 -4.41 -17.64
N ILE A 379 -20.87 -3.77 -16.91
CA ILE A 379 -21.18 -2.74 -15.93
C ILE A 379 -20.36 -1.50 -16.26
N ILE A 380 -21.06 -0.40 -16.56
CA ILE A 380 -20.52 0.95 -16.64
C ILE A 380 -21.39 1.80 -15.74
N PHE A 381 -20.81 2.47 -14.76
CA PHE A 381 -21.55 3.34 -13.85
C PHE A 381 -20.82 4.66 -13.66
N ASP A 382 -21.64 5.68 -13.45
CA ASP A 382 -21.25 7.04 -13.12
C ASP A 382 -21.08 7.11 -11.59
N ASP A 383 -20.01 7.68 -11.07
CA ASP A 383 -19.75 7.88 -9.63
C ASP A 383 -19.33 9.33 -9.30
N ASP A 384 -19.69 10.27 -10.17
CA ASP A 384 -19.37 11.71 -10.13
C ASP A 384 -19.95 12.43 -8.90
N ASP A 385 -19.24 12.36 -7.76
CA ASP A 385 -19.59 13.01 -6.49
C ASP A 385 -18.37 13.05 -5.55
N ALA A 386 -18.33 13.99 -4.60
CA ALA A 386 -17.23 14.11 -3.64
C ALA A 386 -16.92 12.75 -2.95
N GLY A 387 -15.64 12.37 -2.89
CA GLY A 387 -15.20 11.10 -2.29
C GLY A 387 -15.26 9.87 -3.20
N GLU A 388 -15.51 10.04 -4.50
CA GLU A 388 -15.56 8.98 -5.51
C GLU A 388 -14.29 8.12 -5.64
N ALA A 389 -14.50 6.88 -6.08
CA ALA A 389 -13.41 6.00 -6.52
C ALA A 389 -12.90 6.39 -7.92
N ALA A 390 -13.76 6.96 -8.76
CA ALA A 390 -13.48 7.61 -10.06
C ALA A 390 -14.77 8.24 -10.59
N ASP A 391 -14.70 9.21 -11.51
CA ASP A 391 -15.92 9.75 -12.13
C ASP A 391 -16.73 8.67 -12.84
N ILE A 392 -16.05 7.70 -13.50
CA ILE A 392 -16.69 6.60 -14.22
C ILE A 392 -15.93 5.30 -13.95
N GLY A 393 -16.67 4.25 -13.59
CA GLY A 393 -16.16 2.89 -13.40
C GLY A 393 -16.71 1.91 -14.43
N CYS A 394 -15.83 1.13 -15.06
CA CYS A 394 -16.21 -0.01 -15.90
C CYS A 394 -15.72 -1.31 -15.26
N ILE A 395 -16.58 -2.32 -15.17
CA ILE A 395 -16.29 -3.60 -14.51
C ILE A 395 -16.62 -4.76 -15.44
N ALA A 396 -15.68 -5.70 -15.55
CA ALA A 396 -15.82 -6.89 -16.37
C ALA A 396 -15.11 -8.11 -15.76
N ILE A 397 -15.47 -9.30 -16.24
CA ILE A 397 -14.70 -10.51 -16.03
C ILE A 397 -14.13 -10.93 -17.39
N SER A 398 -12.81 -10.97 -17.51
CA SER A 398 -12.11 -11.37 -18.74
C SER A 398 -11.03 -12.39 -18.41
N ASN A 399 -11.03 -13.54 -19.09
CA ASN A 399 -10.06 -14.62 -18.89
C ASN A 399 -9.91 -15.06 -17.42
N GLY A 400 -11.03 -15.17 -16.70
CA GLY A 400 -11.05 -15.54 -15.27
C GLY A 400 -10.51 -14.47 -14.32
N ARG A 401 -10.26 -13.25 -14.82
CA ARG A 401 -9.79 -12.10 -14.03
C ARG A 401 -10.86 -11.02 -13.97
N LEU A 402 -11.01 -10.41 -12.81
CA LEU A 402 -11.76 -9.19 -12.65
C LEU A 402 -10.97 -8.02 -13.25
N VAL A 403 -11.58 -7.29 -14.18
CA VAL A 403 -11.01 -6.11 -14.83
C VAL A 403 -11.85 -4.91 -14.41
N ILE A 404 -11.20 -3.91 -13.83
CA ILE A 404 -11.83 -2.65 -13.42
C ILE A 404 -11.08 -1.50 -14.11
N HIS A 405 -11.78 -0.70 -14.89
CA HIS A 405 -11.27 0.56 -15.42
C HIS A 405 -11.86 1.71 -14.62
N LEU A 406 -11.00 2.57 -14.10
CA LEU A 406 -11.35 3.79 -13.38
C LEU A 406 -10.97 4.99 -14.25
N TYR A 407 -11.95 5.80 -14.62
CA TYR A 407 -11.76 7.00 -15.45
C TYR A 407 -11.92 8.25 -14.59
N HIS A 408 -10.87 9.07 -14.56
CA HIS A 408 -10.87 10.35 -13.86
C HIS A 408 -10.98 11.50 -14.86
N CYS A 409 -11.90 12.42 -14.62
CA CYS A 409 -12.23 13.53 -15.47
C CYS A 409 -12.02 14.85 -14.70
N LYS A 410 -11.42 15.83 -15.37
CA LYS A 410 -11.34 17.19 -14.83
C LYS A 410 -11.61 18.21 -15.91
N PHE A 411 -12.29 19.29 -15.54
CA PHE A 411 -12.40 20.46 -16.38
C PHE A 411 -11.03 21.13 -16.52
N ALA A 412 -10.83 21.83 -17.63
CA ALA A 412 -9.62 22.60 -17.86
C ALA A 412 -9.73 23.97 -17.18
N GLY A 413 -8.61 24.52 -16.69
CA GLY A 413 -8.57 25.84 -16.07
C GLY A 413 -8.93 27.01 -17.00
N SER A 414 -9.22 26.75 -18.28
CA SER A 414 -9.66 27.73 -19.27
C SER A 414 -10.60 27.09 -20.29
N PRO A 415 -11.54 27.86 -20.88
CA PRO A 415 -12.39 27.38 -21.98
C PRO A 415 -11.61 26.92 -23.22
N ASN A 416 -10.36 27.38 -23.37
CA ASN A 416 -9.51 27.03 -24.49
C ASN A 416 -8.47 25.98 -24.08
N ALA A 417 -8.24 25.02 -24.98
CA ALA A 417 -7.14 24.06 -24.87
C ALA A 417 -5.80 24.78 -24.70
N GLY A 418 -4.93 24.26 -23.83
CA GLY A 418 -3.63 24.86 -23.56
C GLY A 418 -2.73 23.95 -22.75
N ALA A 419 -1.42 24.23 -22.80
CA ALA A 419 -0.40 23.47 -22.08
C ALA A 419 -0.22 23.97 -20.64
N ARG A 420 -1.29 23.92 -19.83
CA ARG A 420 -1.25 24.27 -18.40
C ARG A 420 -0.93 23.01 -17.61
N VAL A 421 0.07 23.06 -16.74
CA VAL A 421 0.50 21.89 -15.95
C VAL A 421 -0.46 21.60 -14.79
N ASP A 422 -1.20 22.61 -14.34
CA ASP A 422 -2.20 22.48 -13.27
C ASP A 422 -3.36 21.55 -13.68
N ASP A 423 -3.78 21.60 -14.95
CA ASP A 423 -4.84 20.75 -15.51
C ASP A 423 -4.52 19.24 -15.28
N PRO A 424 -3.34 18.71 -15.71
CA PRO A 424 -2.98 17.32 -15.44
C PRO A 424 -2.65 17.04 -13.96
N TYR A 425 -2.14 17.99 -13.17
CA TYR A 425 -1.87 17.73 -11.74
C TYR A 425 -3.14 17.35 -10.98
N ALA A 426 -4.25 18.04 -11.22
CA ALA A 426 -5.53 17.75 -10.56
C ALA A 426 -6.02 16.32 -10.84
N VAL A 427 -6.08 15.93 -12.13
CA VAL A 427 -6.57 14.58 -12.51
C VAL A 427 -5.56 13.48 -12.13
N CYS A 428 -4.26 13.75 -12.22
CA CYS A 428 -3.23 12.78 -11.80
C CYS A 428 -3.24 12.57 -10.28
N GLY A 429 -3.51 13.60 -9.49
CA GLY A 429 -3.68 13.47 -8.04
C GLY A 429 -4.84 12.53 -7.68
N GLN A 430 -6.00 12.71 -8.32
CA GLN A 430 -7.16 11.82 -8.14
C GLN A 430 -6.85 10.38 -8.58
N ALA A 431 -6.20 10.20 -9.72
CA ALA A 431 -5.80 8.88 -10.18
C ALA A 431 -4.81 8.20 -9.22
N GLN A 432 -3.85 8.96 -8.67
CA GLN A 432 -2.90 8.44 -7.67
C GLN A 432 -3.59 8.01 -6.38
N ARG A 433 -4.52 8.82 -5.86
CA ARG A 433 -5.31 8.49 -4.66
C ARG A 433 -6.01 7.14 -4.81
N ASN A 434 -6.67 6.93 -5.94
CA ASN A 434 -7.49 5.75 -6.18
C ASN A 434 -6.70 4.47 -6.50
N THR A 435 -5.36 4.53 -6.57
CA THR A 435 -4.51 3.33 -6.70
C THR A 435 -4.64 2.37 -5.51
N GLN A 436 -5.02 2.87 -4.33
CA GLN A 436 -5.22 2.05 -3.12
C GLN A 436 -6.29 0.95 -3.28
N TRP A 437 -7.28 1.17 -4.14
CA TRP A 437 -8.37 0.23 -4.38
C TRP A 437 -7.88 -1.09 -4.98
N ARG A 438 -6.73 -1.07 -5.68
CA ARG A 438 -6.09 -2.29 -6.20
C ARG A 438 -5.74 -3.27 -5.09
N SER A 439 -5.33 -2.79 -3.92
CA SER A 439 -5.00 -3.62 -2.76
C SER A 439 -6.21 -3.97 -1.88
N ALA A 440 -7.37 -3.36 -2.13
CA ALA A 440 -8.55 -3.45 -1.29
C ALA A 440 -9.83 -3.62 -2.13
N VAL A 441 -9.80 -4.50 -3.13
CA VAL A 441 -10.91 -4.71 -4.08
C VAL A 441 -12.25 -4.98 -3.38
N PRO A 442 -12.34 -5.80 -2.31
CA PRO A 442 -13.60 -5.97 -1.59
C PRO A 442 -14.12 -4.67 -0.97
N GLU A 443 -13.23 -3.81 -0.47
CA GLU A 443 -13.61 -2.50 0.08
C GLU A 443 -14.04 -1.53 -1.01
N LEU A 444 -13.43 -1.58 -2.20
CA LEU A 444 -13.90 -0.82 -3.36
C LEU A 444 -15.38 -1.16 -3.67
N PHE A 445 -15.75 -2.43 -3.74
CA PHE A 445 -17.14 -2.80 -4.00
C PHE A 445 -18.09 -2.36 -2.89
N LYS A 446 -17.66 -2.41 -1.62
CA LYS A 446 -18.45 -1.88 -0.49
C LYS A 446 -18.63 -0.36 -0.62
N HIS A 447 -17.56 0.37 -0.94
CA HIS A 447 -17.55 1.81 -1.16
C HIS A 447 -18.52 2.19 -2.29
N LEU A 448 -18.36 1.58 -3.48
CA LEU A 448 -19.24 1.79 -4.63
C LEU A 448 -20.72 1.52 -4.30
N ARG A 449 -21.00 0.42 -3.59
CA ARG A 449 -22.36 0.06 -3.19
C ARG A 449 -22.97 1.06 -2.22
N ARG A 450 -22.20 1.53 -1.22
CA ARG A 450 -22.65 2.54 -0.26
C ARG A 450 -23.02 3.84 -0.97
N ARG A 451 -22.20 4.26 -1.93
CA ARG A 451 -22.42 5.48 -2.71
C ARG A 451 -23.67 5.38 -3.59
N GLU A 452 -23.86 4.26 -4.26
CA GLU A 452 -25.07 3.95 -5.03
C GLU A 452 -26.33 3.94 -4.15
N ASP A 453 -26.29 3.30 -2.97
CA ASP A 453 -27.39 3.32 -2.02
C ASP A 453 -27.70 4.75 -1.53
N GLY A 454 -26.65 5.55 -1.27
CA GLY A 454 -26.79 6.97 -0.92
C GLY A 454 -27.41 7.80 -2.04
N ARG A 455 -27.00 7.56 -3.29
CA ARG A 455 -27.55 8.24 -4.48
C ARG A 455 -29.02 7.90 -4.69
N ARG A 456 -29.43 6.63 -4.51
CA ARG A 456 -30.85 6.22 -4.52
C ARG A 456 -31.70 7.02 -3.55
N VAL A 457 -31.21 7.22 -2.34
CA VAL A 457 -31.91 8.02 -1.32
C VAL A 457 -32.02 9.49 -1.74
N LYS A 458 -30.93 10.09 -2.26
CA LYS A 458 -30.91 11.48 -2.75
C LYS A 458 -31.89 11.68 -3.93
N LEU A 459 -31.89 10.76 -4.91
CA LEU A 459 -32.78 10.81 -6.07
C LEU A 459 -34.25 10.62 -5.67
N ALA A 460 -34.54 9.68 -4.77
CA ALA A 460 -35.88 9.49 -4.23
C ALA A 460 -36.38 10.76 -3.50
N ALA A 461 -35.53 11.40 -2.71
CA ALA A 461 -35.86 12.67 -2.04
C ALA A 461 -36.09 13.82 -3.03
N ALA A 462 -35.41 13.81 -4.19
CA ALA A 462 -35.59 14.77 -5.27
C ALA A 462 -36.77 14.43 -6.21
N GLY A 463 -37.45 13.31 -6.03
CA GLY A 463 -38.53 12.85 -6.91
C GLY A 463 -38.06 12.40 -8.30
N ILE A 464 -36.78 12.03 -8.42
CA ILE A 464 -36.18 11.54 -9.66
C ILE A 464 -36.11 10.01 -9.61
N ASN A 465 -36.57 9.34 -10.66
CA ASN A 465 -36.47 7.88 -10.73
C ASN A 465 -34.99 7.49 -10.90
N HIS A 466 -34.54 6.59 -10.03
CA HIS A 466 -33.29 5.89 -10.23
C HIS A 466 -33.43 4.96 -11.45
N VAL A 467 -32.52 5.07 -12.42
CA VAL A 467 -32.46 4.21 -13.60
C VAL A 467 -31.39 3.16 -13.39
#